data_AF-A0A5K1AB66-F1
#
_entry.id   AF-A0A5K1AB66-F1
#
_cell.length_a   1.000
_cell.length_b   1.000
_cell.length_c   1.000
_cell.angle_alpha   90.00
_cell.angle_beta   90.00
_cell.angle_gamma   90.00
#
_symmetry.space_group_name_H-M   'P 1'
#
loop_
_entity.id
_entity.type
_entity.pdbx_description
1 polymer ?
#
loop_
_entity_poly.entity_id
_entity_poly.type
_entity_poly.pdbx_seq_one_letter_code
_entity_poly.pdbx_strand_id
1 'polypeptide(L)'
;MTYNPLNFVFLQVREVSWFQWHPFSVSSSSLDGRSHLTVLIKVAGKWTQKLRDEILNARNHASGIRAAVEGPYGYRSLYHL
;
A
#
# COMPACT_ATOMS: atom_id res chain seq x y z
N MET A 1 -12.93 -1.27 -4.69
CA MET A 1 -12.78 -1.85 -3.34
C MET A 1 -13.32 -0.86 -2.33
N THR A 2 -14.20 -1.30 -1.43
CA THR A 2 -14.68 -0.48 -0.31
C THR A 2 -13.73 -0.67 0.87
N TYR A 3 -13.13 0.41 1.38
CA TYR A 3 -12.24 0.37 2.55
C TYR A 3 -12.61 1.51 3.52
N ASN A 4 -12.53 1.26 4.82
CA ASN A 4 -12.80 2.27 5.83
C ASN A 4 -11.49 2.99 6.22
N PRO A 5 -11.57 4.23 6.76
CA PRO A 5 -10.47 4.82 7.48
C PRO A 5 -9.95 3.82 8.54
N LEU A 6 -8.63 3.71 8.70
CA LEU A 6 -7.94 2.76 9.60
C LEU A 6 -7.77 1.32 9.09
N ASN A 7 -8.22 1.00 7.88
CA ASN A 7 -7.86 -0.29 7.28
C ASN A 7 -6.37 -0.31 6.89
N PHE A 8 -5.78 -1.50 6.84
CA PHE A 8 -4.45 -1.76 6.31
C PHE A 8 -4.50 -2.80 5.19
N VAL A 9 -3.49 -2.80 4.33
CA VAL A 9 -3.32 -3.75 3.23
C VAL A 9 -1.94 -4.38 3.31
N PHE A 10 -1.79 -5.59 2.80
CA PHE A 10 -0.46 -6.14 2.54
C PHE A 10 -0.06 -5.85 1.10
N LEU A 11 1.19 -5.42 0.93
CA LEU A 11 1.80 -5.15 -0.36
C LEU A 11 2.91 -6.15 -0.63
N GLN A 12 2.92 -6.66 -1.86
CA GLN A 12 4.03 -7.42 -2.42
C GLN A 12 4.50 -6.73 -3.69
N VAL A 13 5.80 -6.45 -3.77
CA VAL A 13 6.44 -5.85 -4.95
C VAL A 13 7.50 -6.83 -5.42
N ARG A 14 7.28 -7.44 -6.59
CA ARG A 14 8.11 -8.55 -7.08
C ARG A 14 9.56 -8.15 -7.30
N GLU A 15 9.76 -6.90 -7.71
CA GLU A 15 11.06 -6.25 -7.94
C GLU A 15 11.84 -6.08 -6.62
N VAL A 16 11.14 -5.97 -5.48
CA VAL A 16 11.77 -5.86 -4.15
C VAL A 16 11.94 -7.23 -3.50
N SER A 17 10.89 -8.06 -3.54
CA SER A 17 10.87 -9.41 -2.98
C SER A 17 9.78 -10.28 -3.61
N TRP A 18 10.15 -11.51 -3.96
CA TRP A 18 9.22 -12.46 -4.57
C TRP A 18 8.18 -13.03 -3.59
N PHE A 19 8.48 -13.12 -2.30
CA PHE A 19 7.62 -13.84 -1.34
C PHE A 19 7.25 -13.02 -0.10
N GLN A 20 7.81 -11.81 0.06
CA GLN A 20 7.53 -11.01 1.24
C GLN A 20 6.35 -10.08 1.02
N TRP A 21 5.40 -10.16 1.94
CA TRP A 21 4.28 -9.25 2.08
C TRP A 21 4.52 -8.33 3.28
N HIS A 22 4.35 -7.03 3.07
CA HIS A 22 4.54 -6.02 4.13
C HIS A 22 3.24 -5.24 4.37
N PRO A 23 2.78 -5.08 5.62
CA PRO A 23 1.54 -4.40 5.94
C PRO A 23 1.71 -2.87 5.95
N PHE A 24 0.72 -2.15 5.41
CA PHE A 24 0.66 -0.69 5.45
C PHE A 24 -0.77 -0.20 5.67
N SER A 25 -0.91 0.81 6.53
CA SER A 25 -2.20 1.49 6.75
C SER A 25 -2.59 2.31 5.52
N VAL A 26 -3.87 2.28 5.20
CA VAL A 26 -4.47 3.11 4.15
C VAL A 26 -4.67 4.51 4.69
N SER A 27 -4.19 5.51 3.96
CA SER A 27 -4.30 6.92 4.34
C SER A 27 -5.41 7.66 3.61
N SER A 28 -5.95 7.09 2.54
CA SER A 28 -7.05 7.67 1.77
C SER A 28 -8.41 7.38 2.41
N SER A 29 -9.42 8.15 2.02
CA SER A 29 -10.82 7.87 2.32
C SER A 29 -11.48 7.27 1.09
N SER A 30 -12.28 6.21 1.26
CA SER A 30 -13.08 5.63 0.19
C SER A 30 -14.22 6.53 -0.30
N LEU A 31 -14.54 7.59 0.45
CA LEU A 31 -15.55 8.59 0.10
C LEU A 31 -15.09 9.58 -0.98
N ASP A 32 -13.80 9.61 -1.31
CA ASP A 32 -13.24 10.61 -2.24
C ASP A 32 -13.51 10.30 -3.73
N GLY A 33 -14.33 9.27 -4.02
CA GLY A 33 -14.81 8.92 -5.37
C GLY A 33 -13.75 8.43 -6.35
N ARG A 34 -12.46 8.52 -5.99
CA ARG A 34 -11.33 8.06 -6.79
C ARG A 34 -11.07 6.60 -6.47
N SER A 35 -11.02 5.76 -7.51
CA SER A 35 -10.65 4.33 -7.39
C SER A 35 -9.16 4.13 -7.09
N HIS A 36 -8.54 5.04 -6.34
CA HIS A 36 -7.14 5.02 -5.96
C HIS A 36 -7.02 4.78 -4.44
N LEU A 37 -6.14 3.85 -4.08
CA LEU A 37 -5.73 3.59 -2.71
C LEU A 37 -4.43 4.33 -2.46
N THR A 38 -4.36 5.13 -1.40
CA THR A 38 -3.12 5.81 -1.00
C THR A 38 -2.59 5.20 0.29
N VAL A 39 -1.30 4.90 0.30
CA VAL A 39 -0.55 4.44 1.47
C VAL A 39 0.66 5.35 1.67
N LEU A 40 1.03 5.62 2.92
CA LEU A 40 2.26 6.34 3.26
C LEU A 40 3.27 5.34 3.82
N ILE A 41 4.41 5.20 3.15
CA ILE A 41 5.46 4.28 3.53
C ILE A 41 6.67 5.07 4.01
N LYS A 42 6.97 4.98 5.31
CA LYS A 42 8.23 5.49 5.85
C LYS A 42 9.36 4.51 5.56
N VAL A 43 10.50 5.02 5.10
CA VAL A 43 11.72 4.22 4.90
C VAL A 43 12.37 3.95 6.25
N ALA A 44 12.20 2.73 6.77
CA ALA A 44 12.64 2.35 8.12
C ALA A 44 13.39 1.01 8.18
N GLY A 45 13.40 0.23 7.10
CA GLY A 45 14.07 -1.07 7.05
C GLY A 45 14.51 -1.47 5.65
N LYS A 46 15.23 -2.59 5.56
CA LYS A 46 15.84 -3.08 4.29
C LYS A 46 14.84 -3.17 3.15
N TRP A 47 13.63 -3.69 3.41
CA TRP A 47 12.59 -3.81 2.38
C TRP A 47 12.12 -2.44 1.88
N THR A 48 11.82 -1.51 2.79
CA THR A 48 11.38 -0.15 2.42
C THR A 48 12.46 0.69 1.74
N GLN A 49 13.74 0.42 2.04
CA GLN A 49 14.87 1.06 1.36
C GLN A 49 14.95 0.61 -0.10
N LYS A 50 14.91 -0.72 -0.34
CA LYS A 50 14.87 -1.27 -1.69
C LYS A 50 13.65 -0.79 -2.48
N LEU A 51 12.48 -0.72 -1.85
CA LEU A 51 11.29 -0.18 -2.51
C LEU A 51 11.49 1.28 -2.96
N ARG A 52 12.12 2.12 -2.13
CA ARG A 52 12.47 3.48 -2.51
C ARG A 52 13.39 3.50 -3.74
N ASP A 53 14.42 2.66 -3.76
CA ASP A 53 15.38 2.61 -4.86
C ASP A 53 14.70 2.19 -6.17
N GLU A 54 13.83 1.18 -6.13
CA GLU A 54 13.01 0.78 -7.28
C GLU A 54 12.08 1.90 -7.77
N ILE A 55 11.46 2.67 -6.85
CA ILE A 55 10.60 3.81 -7.23
C ILE A 55 11.42 4.89 -7.95
N LEU A 56 12.63 5.18 -7.46
CA LEU A 56 13.52 6.16 -8.07
C LEU A 56 13.98 5.71 -9.46
N ASN A 57 14.30 4.43 -9.62
CA ASN A 57 14.66 3.85 -10.92
C ASN A 57 13.49 3.90 -11.91
N ALA A 58 12.30 3.49 -11.49
CA ALA A 58 11.10 3.48 -12.32
C ALA A 58 10.70 4.89 -12.79
N ARG A 59 10.92 5.91 -11.95
CA ARG A 59 10.69 7.32 -12.29
C ARG A 59 11.58 7.80 -13.44
N ASN A 60 12.82 7.32 -13.53
CA ASN A 60 13.74 7.65 -14.62
C ASN A 60 13.27 7.05 -15.96
N HIS A 61 12.47 5.98 -15.93
CA HIS A 61 11.94 5.31 -17.11
C HIS A 61 10.46 5.65 -17.40
N ALA A 62 9.89 6.63 -16.68
CA ALA A 62 8.47 6.98 -16.74
C ALA A 62 7.50 5.77 -16.60
N SER A 63 7.96 4.72 -15.93
CA SER A 63 7.21 3.49 -15.70
C SER A 63 6.71 3.43 -14.26
N GLY A 64 5.49 2.95 -14.04
CA GLY A 64 5.00 2.62 -12.70
C GLY A 64 5.56 1.31 -12.19
N ILE A 65 5.53 1.11 -10.87
CA ILE A 65 5.83 -0.20 -10.26
C ILE A 65 4.54 -1.01 -10.16
N ARG A 66 4.64 -2.31 -10.41
CA ARG A 66 3.53 -3.24 -10.20
C ARG A 66 3.63 -3.85 -8.81
N ALA A 67 2.56 -3.74 -8.04
CA ALA A 67 2.45 -4.34 -6.74
C ALA A 67 1.20 -5.22 -6.69
N ALA A 68 1.29 -6.38 -6.05
CA ALA A 68 0.13 -7.14 -5.63
C ALA A 68 -0.36 -6.59 -4.28
N VAL A 69 -1.67 -6.54 -4.12
CA VAL A 69 -2.34 -5.97 -2.93
C VAL A 69 -3.28 -7.02 -2.37
N GLU A 70 -3.20 -7.26 -1.07
CA GLU A 70 -4.07 -8.16 -0.34
C GLU A 70 -4.79 -7.41 0.80
N GLY A 71 -6.09 -7.63 0.95
CA GLY A 71 -6.97 -6.93 1.90
C GLY A 71 -8.19 -6.28 1.22
N PRO A 72 -8.78 -5.22 1.82
CA PRO A 72 -8.34 -4.52 3.03
C PRO A 72 -8.64 -5.32 4.31
N TYR A 73 -7.72 -5.21 5.27
CA TYR A 73 -7.86 -5.73 6.64
C TYR A 73 -8.17 -4.58 7.59
N GLY A 74 -9.10 -4.79 8.52
CA GLY A 74 -9.48 -3.76 9.48
C GLY A 74 -10.77 -4.13 10.20
N TYR A 75 -10.92 -3.65 11.44
CA TYR A 75 -12.09 -3.94 12.24
C TYR A 75 -13.27 -3.10 11.75
N ARG A 76 -14.37 -3.77 11.40
CA ARG A 76 -15.67 -3.12 11.20
C ARG A 76 -16.25 -2.86 12.59
N SER A 77 -15.87 -1.74 13.22
CA SER A 77 -16.63 -1.31 14.40
C SER A 77 -18.03 -0.98 13.92
N LEU A 78 -19.02 -1.80 14.29
CA LEU A 78 -20.40 -1.37 14.34
C LEU A 78 -20.46 -0.28 15.42
N TYR A 79 -20.18 0.97 15.07
CA TYR A 79 -20.64 2.09 15.88
C TYR A 79 -22.15 2.24 15.66
N HIS A 80 -22.90 1.25 16.13
CA HIS A 80 -24.31 1.37 16.48
C HIS A 80 -24.37 1.27 18.01
N LEU A 81 -24.11 2.38 18.67
CA LEU A 81 -24.57 2.67 20.03
C LEU A 81 -25.14 4.08 20.01
#